data_AF-A0ABD0MJL5-F1
#
_entry.id   AF-A0ABD0MJL5-F1
#
_cell.length_a   1.000
_cell.length_b   1.000
_cell.length_c   1.000
_cell.angle_alpha   90.00
_cell.angle_beta   90.00
_cell.angle_gamma   90.00
#
_symmetry.space_group_name_H-M   'P 1'
#
loop_
_entity.id
_entity.type
_entity.pdbx_description
1 polymer ?
#
loop_
_entity_poly.entity_id
_entity_poly.type
_entity_poly.pdbx_seq_one_letter_code
_entity_poly.pdbx_strand_id
1 'polypeptide(L)'
;MFDETAKQRYIDSYSFLPMALAKTSAALNLTTTEKGYFPHLFNRLENQNFVGPYPSKHYYGYNNMSDSARAKFDQWYDTLAGKIFDFRKEIGCYHHGHDCRYRADYIHPQSKIPFGTLMTMFNDRIEILQRVHHLDTEVMWECQWASLKQTDPHVIDFMSTYSAPERLKPRDALFGGRTNAYKLYHKVTDGEKVRYVDFTSLYPYCQARKSYPIGHPEIIHSDFENIENYYGFIKAKMLPPRKLLHPVLPLRSAGQLMFPLCCTCAETQSKVLPCAHTDDERAITGTWVSLELLKAIEKGYVVVNVYEVWHFSQRSDSLFCDYVKTFLQFKQQASGYPSDVITDADKRSYIEDYHKKEGIKLDAEKIAHNPAQRTRLSTSHFCLTVLHCVVQYRHAEGSFYETRDVNVFIGAFTTAHARLELYNLMDKLGDRLLYSDTDSLIYVTREGDWEPPLGPYLGELTDEVGSDDFITEYCSSGPKTYGYTTAKGKVCMCHEPGRCPVVYSPPDVTLAPPTHSDCRFASRTVSPILHRSDCVSPRDQSGAL
;
A
#
# COMPACT_ATOMS: atom_id res chain seq x y z
N MET A 1 34.21 21.92 1.79
CA MET A 1 34.54 20.66 2.49
C MET A 1 35.13 19.70 1.45
N PHE A 2 36.17 18.92 1.77
CA PHE A 2 36.78 17.97 0.81
C PHE A 2 36.68 16.57 1.39
N ASP A 3 36.07 15.65 0.64
CA ASP A 3 36.00 14.23 0.99
C ASP A 3 37.22 13.52 0.36
N GLU A 4 38.14 13.06 1.21
CA GLU A 4 39.36 12.38 0.77
C GLU A 4 39.10 10.99 0.20
N THR A 5 38.04 10.31 0.64
CA THR A 5 37.64 8.97 0.19
C THR A 5 37.06 9.02 -1.22
N ALA A 6 36.24 10.03 -1.49
CA ALA A 6 35.64 10.25 -2.81
C ALA A 6 36.49 11.14 -3.73
N LYS A 7 37.59 11.72 -3.22
CA LYS A 7 38.41 12.77 -3.87
C LYS A 7 37.57 13.92 -4.43
N GLN A 8 36.48 14.30 -3.75
CA GLN A 8 35.54 15.32 -4.23
C GLN A 8 35.46 16.51 -3.29
N ARG A 9 35.48 17.71 -3.89
CA ARG A 9 35.35 18.98 -3.18
C ARG A 9 33.90 19.44 -3.24
N TYR A 10 33.22 19.39 -2.11
CA TYR A 10 31.91 20.01 -1.95
C TYR A 10 32.10 21.49 -1.61
N ILE A 11 31.60 22.35 -2.51
CA ILE A 11 31.57 23.79 -2.34
C ILE A 11 30.10 24.19 -2.22
N ASP A 12 29.78 24.88 -1.14
CA ASP A 12 28.45 25.40 -0.83
C ASP A 12 27.96 26.36 -1.94
N SER A 13 26.68 26.30 -2.29
CA SER A 13 26.04 27.18 -3.27
C SER A 13 26.12 28.67 -2.89
N TYR A 14 26.35 28.97 -1.60
CA TYR A 14 26.67 30.32 -1.12
C TYR A 14 27.97 30.92 -1.70
N SER A 15 28.88 30.11 -2.25
CA SER A 15 30.11 30.61 -2.92
C SER A 15 29.90 31.04 -4.39
N PHE A 16 28.69 30.95 -4.93
CA PHE A 16 28.40 31.30 -6.34
C PHE A 16 27.81 32.71 -6.55
N LEU A 17 27.56 33.47 -5.49
CA LEU A 17 27.13 34.86 -5.65
C LEU A 17 28.37 35.76 -5.81
N PRO A 18 28.61 36.38 -6.97
CA PRO A 18 29.78 37.26 -7.19
C PRO A 18 29.64 38.62 -6.46
N MET A 19 28.72 38.72 -5.49
CA MET A 19 28.37 39.95 -4.80
C MET A 19 28.04 39.69 -3.32
N ALA A 20 28.23 40.70 -2.48
CA ALA A 20 27.87 40.64 -1.07
C ALA A 20 26.34 40.51 -0.88
N LEU A 21 25.91 39.73 0.12
CA LEU A 21 24.49 39.48 0.43
C LEU A 21 23.66 40.77 0.62
N ALA A 22 24.28 41.83 1.17
CA ALA A 22 23.64 43.13 1.36
C ALA A 22 23.25 43.82 0.03
N LYS A 23 23.81 43.38 -1.11
CA LYS A 23 23.48 43.88 -2.45
C LYS A 23 22.42 43.03 -3.15
N THR A 24 22.08 41.86 -2.60
CA THR A 24 21.15 40.91 -3.24
C THR A 24 19.73 41.47 -3.36
N SER A 25 19.23 42.22 -2.37
CA SER A 25 17.92 42.85 -2.47
C SER A 25 17.85 43.87 -3.61
N ALA A 26 18.89 44.69 -3.78
CA ALA A 26 18.99 45.63 -4.90
C ALA A 26 19.15 44.90 -6.25
N ALA A 27 19.96 43.84 -6.31
CA ALA A 27 20.16 43.05 -7.52
C ALA A 27 18.89 42.29 -7.97
N LEU A 28 17.97 42.01 -7.04
CA LEU A 28 16.70 41.34 -7.29
C LEU A 28 15.49 42.30 -7.30
N ASN A 29 15.73 43.63 -7.30
CA ASN A 29 14.68 44.67 -7.25
C ASN A 29 13.68 44.51 -6.09
N LEU A 30 14.12 44.01 -4.92
CA LEU A 30 13.29 43.88 -3.73
C LEU A 30 13.27 45.19 -2.94
N THR A 31 12.08 45.80 -2.80
CA THR A 31 11.84 47.01 -2.01
C THR A 31 11.65 46.68 -0.53
N THR A 32 12.72 46.36 0.19
CA THR A 32 12.68 46.15 1.64
C THR A 32 12.75 47.48 2.40
N THR A 33 11.80 47.74 3.30
CA THR A 33 11.68 48.99 4.08
C THR A 33 12.55 49.05 5.35
N GLU A 34 13.22 47.95 5.73
CA GLU A 34 14.10 47.92 6.89
C GLU A 34 15.48 47.36 6.52
N LYS A 35 16.52 48.20 6.63
CA LYS A 35 17.93 47.78 6.56
C LYS A 35 18.46 47.68 7.98
N GLY A 36 18.55 46.45 8.50
CA GLY A 36 19.23 46.13 9.77
C GLY A 36 20.42 45.19 9.56
N TYR A 37 21.21 44.98 10.60
CA TYR A 37 22.27 43.97 10.63
C TYR A 37 21.83 42.80 11.51
N PHE A 38 22.09 41.56 11.06
CA PHE A 38 21.75 40.34 11.79
C PHE A 38 23.03 39.65 12.31
N PRO A 39 23.06 39.11 13.55
CA PRO A 39 24.25 38.48 14.12
C PRO A 39 24.41 37.05 13.59
N HIS A 40 24.84 36.91 12.34
CA HIS A 40 24.92 35.64 11.62
C HIS A 40 25.75 34.56 12.34
N LEU A 41 26.83 34.95 13.03
CA LEU A 41 27.69 34.01 13.77
C LEU A 41 27.07 33.59 15.12
N PHE A 42 26.05 34.32 15.58
CA PHE A 42 25.29 34.01 16.79
C PHE A 42 24.18 32.98 16.54
N ASN A 43 23.82 32.74 15.28
CA ASN A 43 22.83 31.74 14.87
C ASN A 43 23.35 30.30 15.03
N ARG A 44 23.36 29.83 16.27
CA ARG A 44 23.73 28.48 16.68
C ARG A 44 22.60 27.86 17.48
N LEU A 45 22.49 26.54 17.47
CA LEU A 45 21.41 25.81 18.16
C LEU A 45 21.33 26.19 19.65
N GLU A 46 22.49 26.35 20.28
CA GLU A 46 22.65 26.74 21.69
C GLU A 46 22.08 28.13 22.03
N ASN A 47 22.03 29.04 21.06
CA ASN A 47 21.60 30.43 21.24
C ASN A 47 20.15 30.67 20.84
N GLN A 48 19.42 29.65 20.36
CA GLN A 48 18.06 29.79 19.82
C GLN A 48 17.04 30.33 20.83
N ASN A 49 17.29 30.17 22.13
CA ASN A 49 16.42 30.63 23.20
C ASN A 49 17.00 31.86 23.93
N PHE A 50 18.01 32.51 23.37
CA PHE A 50 18.70 33.62 24.02
C PHE A 50 17.81 34.87 24.11
N VAL A 51 17.68 35.40 25.32
CA VAL A 51 17.07 36.70 25.61
C VAL A 51 18.02 37.47 26.50
N GLY A 52 18.58 38.56 25.99
CA GLY A 52 19.62 39.31 26.71
C GLY A 52 20.10 40.54 25.93
N PRO A 53 21.21 41.18 26.31
CA PRO A 53 21.77 42.30 25.55
C PRO A 53 22.09 41.91 24.10
N TYR A 54 22.05 42.88 23.19
CA TYR A 54 22.45 42.66 21.78
C TYR A 54 23.85 42.00 21.69
N PRO A 55 24.04 40.97 20.83
CA PRO A 55 25.31 40.27 20.70
C PRO A 55 26.46 41.22 20.37
N SER A 56 27.68 40.86 20.77
CA SER A 56 28.87 41.66 20.47
C SER A 56 29.06 41.87 18.97
N LYS A 57 29.72 42.98 18.58
CA LYS A 57 30.02 43.33 17.18
C LYS A 57 30.65 42.19 16.39
N HIS A 58 31.45 41.34 17.04
CA HIS A 58 32.07 40.17 16.43
C HIS A 58 31.04 39.25 15.74
N TYR A 59 29.88 39.04 16.37
CA TYR A 59 28.87 38.11 15.85
C TYR A 59 28.19 38.55 14.55
N TYR A 60 28.36 39.80 14.16
CA TYR A 60 27.84 40.37 12.91
C TYR A 60 28.85 40.29 11.76
N GLY A 61 30.03 39.69 11.98
CA GLY A 61 31.10 39.65 10.98
C GLY A 61 31.81 41.01 10.80
N TYR A 62 31.77 41.88 11.82
CA TYR A 62 32.34 43.23 11.79
C TYR A 62 33.79 43.28 11.28
N ASN A 63 34.61 42.31 11.65
CA ASN A 63 36.01 42.23 11.24
C ASN A 63 36.18 42.02 9.72
N ASN A 64 35.17 41.47 9.04
CA ASN A 64 35.19 41.22 7.59
C ASN A 64 34.52 42.36 6.79
N MET A 65 34.05 43.42 7.46
CA MET A 65 33.48 44.61 6.82
C MET A 65 34.58 45.58 6.37
N SER A 66 34.35 46.30 5.26
CA SER A 66 35.20 47.44 4.85
C SER A 66 35.05 48.61 5.82
N ASP A 67 36.03 49.52 5.85
CA ASP A 67 36.01 50.68 6.76
C ASP A 67 34.74 51.54 6.61
N SER A 68 34.27 51.74 5.38
CA SER A 68 33.02 52.46 5.10
C SER A 68 31.76 51.73 5.60
N ALA A 69 31.79 50.39 5.65
CA ALA A 69 30.69 49.59 6.15
C ALA A 69 30.71 49.49 7.67
N ARG A 70 31.90 49.47 8.29
CA ARG A 70 32.08 49.55 9.75
C ARG A 70 31.54 50.85 10.31
N ALA A 71 31.83 52.00 9.69
CA ALA A 71 31.29 53.29 10.13
C ALA A 71 29.75 53.32 10.18
N LYS A 72 29.09 52.72 9.18
CA LYS A 72 27.61 52.58 9.15
C LYS A 72 27.10 51.58 10.18
N PHE A 73 27.82 50.49 10.37
CA PHE A 73 27.49 49.49 11.39
C PHE A 73 27.60 50.08 12.78
N ASP A 74 28.67 50.82 13.08
CA ASP A 74 28.88 51.44 14.39
C ASP A 74 27.78 52.45 14.70
N GLN A 75 27.43 53.30 13.73
CA GLN A 75 26.30 54.23 13.87
C GLN A 75 24.99 53.51 14.19
N TRP A 76 24.72 52.35 13.57
CA TRP A 76 23.55 51.53 13.88
C TRP A 76 23.67 50.84 15.25
N TYR A 77 24.81 50.25 15.56
CA TYR A 77 25.04 49.45 16.76
C TYR A 77 24.96 50.32 18.02
N ASP A 78 25.41 51.57 17.94
CA ASP A 78 25.31 52.53 19.04
C ASP A 78 23.84 52.86 19.37
N THR A 79 22.90 52.76 18.41
CA THR A 79 21.45 52.91 18.67
C THR A 79 20.82 51.75 19.44
N LEU A 80 21.57 50.66 19.66
CA LEU A 80 21.10 49.46 20.34
C LEU A 80 21.48 49.42 21.82
N ALA A 81 22.25 50.41 22.30
CA ALA A 81 22.65 50.50 23.70
C ALA A 81 21.43 50.47 24.64
N GLY A 82 21.42 49.52 25.57
CA GLY A 82 20.34 49.32 26.55
C GLY A 82 19.12 48.55 26.04
N LYS A 83 19.11 48.09 24.77
CA LYS A 83 18.01 47.27 24.22
C LYS A 83 18.26 45.77 24.46
N ILE A 84 17.18 45.03 24.63
CA ILE A 84 17.18 43.57 24.76
C ILE A 84 17.01 42.95 23.37
N PHE A 85 17.90 42.03 23.05
CA PHE A 85 17.84 41.13 21.91
C PHE A 85 17.20 39.81 22.33
N ASP A 86 16.10 39.48 21.67
CA ASP A 86 15.37 38.24 21.84
C ASP A 86 15.49 37.46 20.53
N PHE A 87 16.30 36.39 20.55
CA PHE A 87 16.70 35.68 19.35
C PHE A 87 15.51 35.07 18.61
N ARG A 88 14.50 34.56 19.34
CA ARG A 88 13.28 34.02 18.74
C ARG A 88 12.43 35.12 18.10
N LYS A 89 12.35 36.30 18.73
CA LYS A 89 11.62 37.44 18.17
C LYS A 89 12.26 38.01 16.91
N GLU A 90 13.57 37.88 16.75
CA GLU A 90 14.33 38.39 15.60
C GLU A 90 14.31 37.43 14.40
N ILE A 91 14.09 36.14 14.64
CA ILE A 91 13.84 35.13 13.58
C ILE A 91 12.37 35.08 13.17
N GLY A 92 11.45 35.54 14.04
CA GLY A 92 10.01 35.56 13.80
C GLY A 92 9.37 34.17 13.77
N CYS A 93 8.04 34.10 13.86
CA CYS A 93 7.31 32.88 13.51
C CYS A 93 7.33 32.74 11.99
N TYR A 94 8.34 32.06 11.47
CA TYR A 94 8.56 31.78 10.04
C TYR A 94 7.30 31.22 9.32
N HIS A 95 6.36 30.61 10.06
CA HIS A 95 5.20 29.89 9.54
C HIS A 95 3.82 30.47 9.88
N HIS A 96 3.69 31.39 10.84
CA HIS A 96 2.36 31.74 11.39
C HIS A 96 2.07 33.24 11.25
N GLY A 97 1.02 33.56 10.48
CA GLY A 97 0.56 34.93 10.24
C GLY A 97 -0.28 35.55 11.36
N HIS A 98 -0.10 35.14 12.62
CA HIS A 98 -0.87 35.66 13.76
C HIS A 98 -0.15 36.85 14.45
N ASP A 99 -0.80 37.50 15.43
CA ASP A 99 -0.42 38.80 16.03
C ASP A 99 1.00 38.93 16.63
N CYS A 100 1.82 37.89 16.60
CA CYS A 100 3.15 37.86 17.22
C CYS A 100 4.25 38.68 16.49
N ARG A 101 3.88 39.62 15.59
CA ARG A 101 4.70 40.50 14.72
C ARG A 101 4.66 40.10 13.23
N TYR A 102 3.57 40.43 12.54
CA TYR A 102 3.48 40.27 11.09
C TYR A 102 3.05 41.59 10.41
N ARG A 103 3.47 41.75 9.15
CA ARG A 103 3.08 42.84 8.25
C ARG A 103 2.26 42.30 7.08
N ALA A 104 1.08 42.89 6.84
CA ALA A 104 0.08 42.38 5.89
C ALA A 104 0.56 42.12 4.47
N ASP A 105 1.51 42.94 4.05
CA ASP A 105 2.14 42.95 2.75
C ASP A 105 3.25 41.91 2.58
N TYR A 106 3.67 41.21 3.64
CA TYR A 106 4.78 40.25 3.55
C TYR A 106 4.33 38.93 2.92
N ILE A 107 5.17 38.39 2.03
CA ILE A 107 4.89 37.15 1.30
C ILE A 107 5.33 35.95 2.12
N HIS A 108 4.41 35.00 2.33
CA HIS A 108 4.73 33.76 3.04
C HIS A 108 5.71 32.89 2.20
N PRO A 109 6.84 32.42 2.78
CA PRO A 109 7.93 31.78 2.03
C PRO A 109 7.53 30.52 1.25
N GLN A 110 6.54 29.75 1.73
CA GLN A 110 6.13 28.49 1.12
C GLN A 110 4.95 28.66 0.17
N SER A 111 3.87 29.33 0.59
CA SER A 111 2.66 29.49 -0.22
C SER A 111 2.79 30.58 -1.28
N LYS A 112 3.78 31.47 -1.16
CA LYS A 112 4.00 32.62 -2.06
C LYS A 112 2.84 33.61 -2.13
N ILE A 113 1.96 33.58 -1.12
CA ILE A 113 0.80 34.47 -0.97
C ILE A 113 1.08 35.45 0.19
N PRO A 114 0.60 36.70 0.14
CA PRO A 114 0.70 37.61 1.27
C PRO A 114 0.06 37.02 2.53
N PHE A 115 0.72 37.19 3.67
CA PHE A 115 0.20 36.72 4.95
C PHE A 115 -1.17 37.35 5.29
N GLY A 116 -1.49 38.57 4.80
CA GLY A 116 -2.84 39.15 4.93
C GLY A 116 -3.92 38.34 4.24
N THR A 117 -3.66 37.86 3.03
CA THR A 117 -4.58 36.97 2.33
C THR A 117 -4.74 35.64 3.08
N LEU A 118 -3.65 35.07 3.62
CA LEU A 118 -3.75 33.85 4.43
C LEU A 118 -4.58 34.04 5.70
N MET A 119 -4.46 35.20 6.35
CA MET A 119 -5.27 35.54 7.52
C MET A 119 -6.75 35.72 7.16
N THR A 120 -7.06 36.37 6.03
CA THR A 120 -8.43 36.45 5.53
C THR A 120 -9.00 35.05 5.26
N MET A 121 -8.27 34.20 4.53
CA MET A 121 -8.68 32.82 4.26
C MET A 121 -8.89 32.00 5.54
N PHE A 122 -8.06 32.22 6.56
CA PHE A 122 -8.21 31.60 7.87
C PHE A 122 -9.51 32.06 8.55
N ASN A 123 -9.77 33.37 8.62
CA ASN A 123 -10.98 33.93 9.22
C ASN A 123 -12.25 33.51 8.47
N ASP A 124 -12.24 33.52 7.14
CA ASP A 124 -13.36 33.05 6.31
C ASP A 124 -13.71 31.59 6.64
N ARG A 125 -12.68 30.75 6.86
CA ARG A 125 -12.88 29.34 7.24
C ARG A 125 -13.50 29.21 8.63
N ILE A 126 -13.07 30.00 9.60
CA ILE A 126 -13.69 30.02 10.93
C ILE A 126 -15.15 30.47 10.84
N GLU A 127 -15.43 31.51 10.05
CA GLU A 127 -16.80 31.99 9.83
C GLU A 127 -17.70 30.92 9.18
N ILE A 128 -17.19 30.17 8.21
CA ILE A 128 -17.91 29.04 7.61
C ILE A 128 -18.22 27.97 8.66
N LEU A 129 -17.23 27.58 9.48
CA LEU A 129 -17.43 26.57 10.53
C LEU A 129 -18.50 27.01 11.54
N GLN A 130 -18.48 28.27 11.96
CA GLN A 130 -19.42 28.80 12.95
C GLN A 130 -20.82 29.07 12.36
N ARG A 131 -20.92 29.69 11.18
CA ARG A 131 -22.20 30.17 10.63
C ARG A 131 -22.91 29.16 9.75
N VAL A 132 -22.16 28.39 8.96
CA VAL A 132 -22.74 27.42 8.01
C VAL A 132 -22.88 26.05 8.67
N HIS A 133 -21.88 25.64 9.44
CA HIS A 133 -21.87 24.33 10.10
C HIS A 133 -22.31 24.37 11.57
N HIS A 134 -22.59 25.56 12.13
CA HIS A 134 -23.04 25.73 13.51
C HIS A 134 -22.14 25.05 14.56
N LEU A 135 -20.83 25.01 14.29
CA LEU A 135 -19.84 24.40 15.18
C LEU A 135 -19.32 25.40 16.20
N ASP A 136 -19.24 24.98 17.46
CA ASP A 136 -18.47 25.70 18.48
C ASP A 136 -16.97 25.54 18.17
N THR A 137 -16.34 26.63 17.73
CA THR A 137 -15.01 26.59 17.12
C THR A 137 -14.01 27.34 18.01
N GLU A 138 -13.15 26.60 18.70
CA GLU A 138 -12.00 27.15 19.42
C GLU A 138 -10.75 27.17 18.55
N VAL A 139 -10.03 28.29 18.56
CA VAL A 139 -8.80 28.48 17.78
C VAL A 139 -7.60 28.52 18.71
N MET A 140 -6.61 27.67 18.42
CA MET A 140 -5.33 27.67 19.12
C MET A 140 -4.18 27.65 18.12
N TRP A 141 -3.24 28.59 18.24
CA TRP A 141 -2.06 28.64 17.39
C TRP A 141 -1.03 27.60 17.82
N GLU A 142 -0.27 27.04 16.87
CA GLU A 142 0.72 25.99 17.17
C GLU A 142 1.77 26.44 18.21
N CYS A 143 2.20 27.70 18.16
CA CYS A 143 3.15 28.24 19.15
C CYS A 143 2.55 28.37 20.55
N GLN A 144 1.25 28.70 20.65
CA GLN A 144 0.53 28.71 21.92
C GLN A 144 0.41 27.28 22.46
N TRP A 145 0.04 26.32 21.61
CA TRP A 145 0.00 24.90 21.99
C TRP A 145 1.37 24.36 22.42
N ALA A 146 2.42 24.72 21.70
CA ALA A 146 3.80 24.35 22.04
C ALA A 146 4.24 24.93 23.40
N SER A 147 3.78 26.14 23.73
CA SER A 147 3.99 26.76 25.04
C SER A 147 3.20 26.04 26.13
N LEU A 148 1.92 25.75 25.91
CA LEU A 148 1.05 25.06 26.87
C LEU A 148 1.60 23.68 27.24
N LYS A 149 2.08 22.90 26.26
CA LYS A 149 2.74 21.60 26.49
C LYS A 149 3.97 21.66 27.41
N GLN A 150 4.54 22.85 27.64
CA GLN A 150 5.71 23.06 28.50
C GLN A 150 5.38 23.80 29.79
N THR A 151 4.28 24.54 29.84
CA THR A 151 4.02 25.52 30.91
C THR A 151 2.76 25.20 31.71
N ASP A 152 1.77 24.53 31.11
CA ASP A 152 0.50 24.24 31.75
C ASP A 152 0.52 22.83 32.37
N PRO A 153 0.41 22.70 33.71
CA PRO A 153 0.46 21.40 34.38
C PRO A 153 -0.63 20.43 33.93
N HIS A 154 -1.83 20.92 33.60
CA HIS A 154 -2.92 20.06 33.13
C HIS A 154 -2.67 19.54 31.73
N VAL A 155 -2.14 20.38 30.83
CA VAL A 155 -1.77 19.95 29.48
C VAL A 155 -0.60 18.97 29.52
N ILE A 156 0.38 19.17 30.40
CA ILE A 156 1.50 18.24 30.59
C ILE A 156 0.99 16.86 31.06
N ASP A 157 0.11 16.85 32.07
CA ASP A 157 -0.48 15.62 32.60
C ASP A 157 -1.35 14.90 31.54
N PHE A 158 -2.19 15.65 30.83
CA PHE A 158 -2.97 15.15 29.69
C PHE A 158 -2.05 14.53 28.63
N MET A 159 -0.98 15.21 28.22
CA MET A 159 -0.05 14.69 27.21
C MET A 159 0.73 13.45 27.66
N SER A 160 0.88 13.23 28.97
CA SER A 160 1.54 12.03 29.51
C SER A 160 0.68 10.76 29.39
N THR A 161 -0.64 10.92 29.34
CA THR A 161 -1.63 9.83 29.22
C THR A 161 -2.28 9.77 27.83
N TYR A 162 -2.21 10.86 27.08
CA TYR A 162 -2.79 11.01 25.76
C TYR A 162 -2.06 10.18 24.70
N SER A 163 -2.64 9.04 24.35
CA SER A 163 -2.33 8.35 23.11
C SER A 163 -3.21 8.94 22.01
N ALA A 164 -2.63 9.77 21.14
CA ALA A 164 -3.35 10.31 19.99
C ALA A 164 -4.02 9.14 19.22
N PRO A 165 -5.36 9.12 19.06
CA PRO A 165 -6.01 8.08 18.29
C PRO A 165 -5.48 8.21 16.86
N GLU A 166 -4.68 7.24 16.43
CA GLU A 166 -4.23 7.22 15.06
C GLU A 166 -5.47 7.01 14.19
N ARG A 167 -5.81 8.04 13.41
CA ARG A 167 -6.98 8.00 12.54
C ARG A 167 -6.95 6.79 11.62
N LEU A 168 -8.13 6.30 11.28
CA LEU A 168 -8.32 5.29 10.25
C LEU A 168 -7.72 5.80 8.93
N LYS A 169 -6.80 5.02 8.36
CA LYS A 169 -6.25 5.26 7.03
C LYS A 169 -6.92 4.30 6.04
N PRO A 170 -7.71 4.79 5.07
CA PRO A 170 -8.45 3.94 4.15
C PRO A 170 -7.59 2.91 3.39
N ARG A 171 -6.32 3.24 3.11
CA ARG A 171 -5.37 2.34 2.42
C ARG A 171 -4.97 1.13 3.27
N ASP A 172 -5.09 1.19 4.58
CA ASP A 172 -4.74 0.09 5.47
C ASP A 172 -5.73 -1.08 5.32
N ALA A 173 -6.96 -0.81 4.88
CA ALA A 173 -7.96 -1.83 4.55
C ALA A 173 -7.76 -2.47 3.16
N LEU A 174 -6.83 -1.94 2.36
CA LEU A 174 -6.58 -2.45 1.00
C LEU A 174 -5.60 -3.63 1.06
N PHE A 175 -6.16 -4.84 1.04
CA PHE A 175 -5.42 -6.09 0.93
C PHE A 175 -5.58 -6.74 -0.45
N GLY A 176 -4.62 -7.56 -0.85
CA GLY A 176 -4.66 -8.32 -2.10
C GLY A 176 -5.45 -9.62 -1.99
N GLY A 177 -5.20 -10.54 -2.93
CA GLY A 177 -5.69 -11.91 -2.88
C GLY A 177 -5.05 -12.71 -1.73
N ARG A 178 -5.68 -13.83 -1.40
CA ARG A 178 -5.16 -14.78 -0.42
C ARG A 178 -4.37 -15.87 -1.12
N THR A 179 -3.10 -16.02 -0.77
CA THR A 179 -2.25 -17.08 -1.32
C THR A 179 -1.55 -17.82 -0.20
N ASN A 180 -1.67 -19.14 -0.16
CA ASN A 180 -1.00 -19.96 0.85
C ASN A 180 -0.85 -21.42 0.40
N ALA A 181 0.24 -22.05 0.85
CA ALA A 181 0.46 -23.49 0.75
C ALA A 181 0.15 -24.13 2.12
N TYR A 182 -0.92 -24.91 2.20
CA TYR A 182 -1.36 -25.56 3.44
C TYR A 182 -0.68 -26.92 3.64
N LYS A 183 -0.38 -27.61 2.54
CA LYS A 183 0.37 -28.87 2.54
C LYS A 183 1.45 -28.80 1.47
N LEU A 184 2.71 -29.03 1.85
CA LEU A 184 3.86 -28.88 0.94
C LEU A 184 4.05 -30.08 0.00
N TYR A 185 3.53 -31.25 0.36
CA TYR A 185 3.65 -32.46 -0.46
C TYR A 185 2.45 -33.37 -0.23
N HIS A 186 1.89 -33.90 -1.31
CA HIS A 186 0.87 -34.92 -1.25
C HIS A 186 0.94 -35.83 -2.47
N LYS A 187 1.01 -37.13 -2.19
CA LYS A 187 0.86 -38.19 -3.19
C LYS A 187 -0.44 -38.92 -2.91
N VAL A 188 -1.24 -39.09 -3.95
CA VAL A 188 -2.55 -39.75 -3.90
C VAL A 188 -2.38 -41.20 -3.44
N THR A 189 -3.24 -41.63 -2.53
CA THR A 189 -3.42 -43.03 -2.13
C THR A 189 -4.67 -43.64 -2.77
N ASP A 190 -4.88 -44.95 -2.62
CA ASP A 190 -6.01 -45.64 -3.23
C ASP A 190 -7.35 -44.99 -2.83
N GLY A 191 -8.11 -44.53 -3.83
CA GLY A 191 -9.41 -43.87 -3.66
C GLY A 191 -9.36 -42.34 -3.50
N GLU A 192 -8.18 -41.73 -3.46
CA GLU A 192 -8.03 -40.27 -3.46
C GLU A 192 -7.87 -39.72 -4.89
N LYS A 193 -8.31 -38.48 -5.09
CA LYS A 193 -7.99 -37.68 -6.29
C LYS A 193 -7.64 -36.26 -5.84
N VAL A 194 -6.70 -35.61 -6.53
CA VAL A 194 -6.45 -34.19 -6.32
C VAL A 194 -7.04 -33.39 -7.47
N ARG A 195 -7.81 -32.36 -7.12
CA ARG A 195 -8.50 -31.45 -8.04
C ARG A 195 -7.87 -30.07 -7.99
N TYR A 196 -7.89 -29.38 -9.12
CA TYR A 196 -7.50 -27.98 -9.23
C TYR A 196 -8.65 -27.23 -9.88
N VAL A 197 -9.26 -26.33 -9.11
CA VAL A 197 -10.34 -25.47 -9.58
C VAL A 197 -9.93 -23.99 -9.55
N ASP A 198 -10.47 -23.22 -10.49
CA ASP A 198 -10.27 -21.78 -10.60
C ASP A 198 -11.62 -21.08 -10.79
N PHE A 199 -11.79 -19.90 -10.18
CA PHE A 199 -12.99 -19.10 -10.40
C PHE A 199 -12.98 -18.46 -11.78
N THR A 200 -14.07 -18.61 -12.52
CA THR A 200 -14.29 -17.88 -13.76
C THR A 200 -14.49 -16.39 -13.49
N SER A 201 -13.40 -15.63 -13.49
CA SER A 201 -13.38 -14.17 -13.31
C SER A 201 -13.93 -13.71 -11.95
N LEU A 202 -13.27 -14.11 -10.85
CA LEU A 202 -13.68 -13.82 -9.47
C LEU A 202 -13.94 -12.33 -9.18
N TYR A 203 -13.01 -11.45 -9.56
CA TYR A 203 -13.16 -10.01 -9.30
C TYR A 203 -14.32 -9.37 -10.09
N PRO A 204 -14.46 -9.61 -11.42
CA PRO A 204 -15.66 -9.21 -12.15
C PRO A 204 -16.96 -9.79 -11.58
N TYR A 205 -16.96 -11.05 -11.12
CA TYR A 205 -18.10 -11.62 -10.42
C TYR A 205 -18.48 -10.79 -9.18
N CYS A 206 -17.49 -10.45 -8.35
CA CYS A 206 -17.72 -9.62 -7.16
C CYS A 206 -18.29 -8.25 -7.56
N GLN A 207 -17.72 -7.60 -8.56
CA GLN A 207 -18.18 -6.31 -9.06
C GLN A 207 -19.63 -6.35 -9.59
N ALA A 208 -20.00 -7.43 -10.28
CA ALA A 208 -21.33 -7.56 -10.88
C ALA A 208 -22.42 -7.97 -9.89
N ARG A 209 -22.07 -8.65 -8.78
CA ARG A 209 -23.04 -9.36 -7.93
C ARG A 209 -23.01 -8.95 -6.45
N LYS A 210 -22.04 -8.13 -6.02
CA LYS A 210 -21.88 -7.76 -4.61
C LYS A 210 -22.19 -6.28 -4.37
N SER A 211 -22.44 -5.97 -3.10
CA SER A 211 -22.76 -4.61 -2.66
C SER A 211 -21.50 -3.77 -2.50
N TYR A 212 -21.59 -2.49 -2.85
CA TYR A 212 -20.52 -1.50 -2.74
C TYR A 212 -20.99 -0.22 -2.06
N PRO A 213 -20.15 0.44 -1.24
CA PRO A 213 -20.48 1.73 -0.64
C PRO A 213 -20.60 2.82 -1.71
N ILE A 214 -21.59 3.69 -1.57
CA ILE A 214 -21.77 4.89 -2.41
C ILE A 214 -21.97 6.13 -1.53
N GLY A 215 -21.64 7.31 -2.06
CA GLY A 215 -21.69 8.57 -1.31
C GLY A 215 -20.47 8.78 -0.41
N HIS A 216 -20.65 9.55 0.66
CA HIS A 216 -19.62 9.84 1.65
C HIS A 216 -19.88 9.08 2.95
N PRO A 217 -18.81 8.61 3.64
CA PRO A 217 -18.98 7.96 4.93
C PRO A 217 -19.28 8.98 6.04
N GLU A 218 -20.10 8.58 6.99
CA GLU A 218 -20.15 9.14 8.32
C GLU A 218 -18.97 8.62 9.14
N ILE A 219 -18.22 9.53 9.75
CA ILE A 219 -17.04 9.19 10.56
C ILE A 219 -17.46 9.21 12.03
N ILE A 220 -17.38 8.04 12.67
CA ILE A 220 -17.79 7.82 14.06
C ILE A 220 -16.53 7.60 14.90
N HIS A 221 -16.40 8.37 15.98
CA HIS A 221 -15.22 8.38 16.86
C HIS A 221 -15.51 7.89 18.29
N SER A 222 -16.77 7.78 18.69
CA SER A 222 -17.21 7.34 20.02
C SER A 222 -18.57 6.65 19.93
N ASP A 223 -19.02 6.10 21.07
CA ASP A 223 -20.37 5.53 21.23
C ASP A 223 -20.70 4.46 20.17
N PHE A 224 -19.72 3.59 19.92
CA PHE A 224 -19.82 2.55 18.91
C PHE A 224 -20.96 1.57 19.21
N GLU A 225 -21.78 1.34 18.19
CA GLU A 225 -22.75 0.27 18.14
C GLU A 225 -22.05 -1.09 17.87
N ASN A 226 -22.86 -2.16 17.84
CA ASN A 226 -22.39 -3.45 17.38
C ASN A 226 -21.88 -3.36 15.94
N ILE A 227 -20.77 -4.06 15.65
CA ILE A 227 -20.13 -4.06 14.33
C ILE A 227 -21.09 -4.45 13.19
N GLU A 228 -22.10 -5.27 13.48
CA GLU A 228 -23.16 -5.69 12.55
C GLU A 228 -23.97 -4.53 11.97
N ASN A 229 -24.05 -3.41 12.69
CA ASN A 229 -24.78 -2.21 12.24
C ASN A 229 -23.96 -1.35 11.28
N TYR A 230 -22.67 -1.66 11.11
CA TYR A 230 -21.76 -0.85 10.31
C TYR A 230 -21.45 -1.46 8.94
N TYR A 231 -21.59 -0.63 7.91
CA TYR A 231 -21.16 -0.92 6.55
C TYR A 231 -20.07 0.05 6.11
N GLY A 232 -18.84 -0.43 5.88
CA GLY A 232 -17.72 0.45 5.52
C GLY A 232 -16.38 -0.04 6.04
N PHE A 233 -15.54 0.87 6.53
CA PHE A 233 -14.24 0.55 7.13
C PHE A 233 -14.29 0.70 8.64
N ILE A 234 -13.65 -0.22 9.33
CA ILE A 234 -13.61 -0.25 10.80
C ILE A 234 -12.18 -0.50 11.23
N LYS A 235 -11.64 0.41 12.05
CA LYS A 235 -10.38 0.21 12.76
C LYS A 235 -10.67 -0.41 14.12
N ALA A 236 -10.18 -1.62 14.36
CA ALA A 236 -10.48 -2.37 15.58
C ALA A 236 -9.27 -3.21 16.05
N LYS A 237 -9.30 -3.60 17.33
CA LYS A 237 -8.48 -4.66 17.91
C LYS A 237 -9.35 -5.91 18.01
N MET A 238 -8.94 -6.98 17.35
CA MET A 238 -9.66 -8.25 17.27
C MET A 238 -8.82 -9.35 17.91
N LEU A 239 -9.42 -10.18 18.75
CA LEU A 239 -8.78 -11.37 19.32
C LEU A 239 -9.17 -12.60 18.50
N PRO A 240 -8.22 -13.22 17.77
CA PRO A 240 -8.51 -14.44 17.03
C PRO A 240 -8.77 -15.65 17.96
N PRO A 241 -9.63 -16.60 17.58
CA PRO A 241 -9.79 -17.86 18.29
C PRO A 241 -8.49 -18.70 18.21
N ARG A 242 -8.34 -19.66 19.13
CA ARG A 242 -7.24 -20.63 19.05
C ARG A 242 -7.61 -21.77 18.09
N LYS A 243 -6.62 -22.27 17.35
CA LYS A 243 -6.74 -23.46 16.47
C LYS A 243 -7.74 -23.34 15.32
N LEU A 244 -8.04 -22.13 14.86
CA LEU A 244 -8.82 -21.95 13.64
C LEU A 244 -7.97 -22.35 12.42
N LEU A 245 -8.44 -23.33 11.66
CA LEU A 245 -7.69 -23.91 10.53
C LEU A 245 -7.37 -22.85 9.46
N HIS A 246 -8.39 -22.07 9.10
CA HIS A 246 -8.29 -21.00 8.12
C HIS A 246 -8.57 -19.65 8.80
N PRO A 247 -7.53 -18.88 9.19
CA PRO A 247 -7.74 -17.56 9.79
C PRO A 247 -8.38 -16.60 8.78
N VAL A 248 -9.26 -15.70 9.24
CA VAL A 248 -10.08 -14.84 8.37
C VAL A 248 -9.37 -13.52 8.04
N LEU A 249 -8.91 -12.81 9.08
CA LEU A 249 -8.49 -11.42 8.92
C LEU A 249 -7.06 -11.30 8.34
N PRO A 250 -6.87 -10.50 7.28
CA PRO A 250 -5.56 -10.19 6.75
C PRO A 250 -4.80 -9.23 7.67
N LEU A 251 -3.48 -9.41 7.77
CA LEU A 251 -2.56 -8.52 8.44
C LEU A 251 -1.28 -8.38 7.60
N ARG A 252 -0.83 -7.15 7.37
CA ARG A 252 0.49 -6.89 6.79
C ARG A 252 1.51 -6.89 7.92
N SER A 253 2.43 -7.86 7.91
CA SER A 253 3.51 -7.93 8.89
C SER A 253 4.77 -8.47 8.22
N ALA A 254 5.94 -7.98 8.64
CA ALA A 254 7.23 -8.27 8.04
C ALA A 254 7.29 -8.10 6.49
N GLY A 255 6.57 -7.11 5.94
CA GLY A 255 6.52 -6.84 4.50
C GLY A 255 5.66 -7.83 3.68
N GLN A 256 4.98 -8.78 4.34
CA GLN A 256 4.15 -9.78 3.70
C GLN A 256 2.68 -9.67 4.14
N LEU A 257 1.77 -10.11 3.28
CA LEU A 257 0.36 -10.29 3.63
C LEU A 257 0.18 -11.67 4.27
N MET A 258 -0.27 -11.69 5.52
CA MET A 258 -0.49 -12.92 6.28
C MET A 258 -1.91 -12.97 6.82
N PHE A 259 -2.33 -14.16 7.25
CA PHE A 259 -3.59 -14.40 7.95
C PHE A 259 -3.29 -15.07 9.29
N PRO A 260 -2.81 -14.34 10.31
CA PRO A 260 -2.34 -14.94 11.56
C PRO A 260 -3.46 -15.08 12.62
N LEU A 261 -3.22 -15.96 13.60
CA LEU A 261 -4.03 -16.05 14.84
C LEU A 261 -3.34 -15.41 16.05
N CYS A 262 -2.15 -14.82 15.85
CA CYS A 262 -1.37 -14.15 16.88
C CYS A 262 -0.51 -13.06 16.23
N CYS A 263 -0.69 -11.82 16.65
CA CYS A 263 0.07 -10.66 16.19
C CYS A 263 1.57 -10.84 16.43
N THR A 264 1.97 -11.14 17.66
CA THR A 264 3.38 -11.31 18.04
C THR A 264 4.06 -12.45 17.27
N CYS A 265 3.39 -13.59 17.04
CA CYS A 265 3.94 -14.67 16.21
C CYS A 265 4.20 -14.22 14.78
N ALA A 266 3.29 -13.44 14.20
CA ALA A 266 3.41 -12.92 12.84
C ALA A 266 4.59 -11.93 12.73
N GLU A 267 4.71 -11.01 13.68
CA GLU A 267 5.77 -10.00 13.73
C GLU A 267 7.16 -10.59 13.96
N THR A 268 7.26 -11.55 14.89
CA THR A 268 8.53 -12.20 15.25
C THR A 268 8.89 -13.37 14.34
N GLN A 269 8.00 -13.73 13.41
CA GLN A 269 8.11 -14.95 12.58
C GLN A 269 8.37 -16.21 13.42
N SER A 270 7.77 -16.28 14.62
CA SER A 270 7.98 -17.35 15.57
C SER A 270 7.48 -18.69 15.02
N LYS A 271 8.35 -19.71 15.09
CA LYS A 271 8.03 -21.09 14.70
C LYS A 271 7.66 -21.97 15.90
N VAL A 272 7.51 -21.38 17.10
CA VAL A 272 7.20 -22.11 18.32
C VAL A 272 5.73 -22.54 18.31
N LEU A 273 5.51 -23.85 18.43
CA LEU A 273 4.18 -24.46 18.48
C LEU A 273 4.06 -25.38 19.71
N PRO A 274 2.98 -25.27 20.52
CA PRO A 274 1.89 -24.31 20.40
C PRO A 274 2.30 -22.88 20.81
N CYS A 275 1.59 -21.88 20.29
CA CYS A 275 1.78 -20.47 20.68
C CYS A 275 1.38 -20.26 22.16
N ALA A 276 2.35 -19.80 22.96
CA ALA A 276 2.21 -19.54 24.40
C ALA A 276 1.88 -18.07 24.74
N HIS A 277 1.75 -17.19 23.75
CA HIS A 277 1.42 -15.79 23.97
C HIS A 277 0.03 -15.62 24.62
N THR A 278 -0.07 -14.58 25.44
CA THR A 278 -1.31 -14.13 26.09
C THR A 278 -2.32 -13.61 25.06
N ASP A 279 -3.57 -13.46 25.45
CA ASP A 279 -4.61 -13.00 24.52
C ASP A 279 -4.36 -11.55 24.06
N ASP A 280 -3.79 -10.71 24.90
CA ASP A 280 -3.42 -9.34 24.52
C ASP A 280 -2.28 -9.29 23.48
N GLU A 281 -1.26 -10.13 23.61
CA GLU A 281 -0.18 -10.28 22.63
C GLU A 281 -0.67 -10.91 21.32
N ARG A 282 -1.69 -11.76 21.39
CA ARG A 282 -2.27 -12.42 20.23
C ARG A 282 -3.19 -11.51 19.42
N ALA A 283 -3.89 -10.60 20.10
CA ALA A 283 -4.87 -9.72 19.47
C ALA A 283 -4.22 -8.89 18.35
N ILE A 284 -4.93 -8.78 17.24
CA ILE A 284 -4.48 -8.07 16.03
C ILE A 284 -5.23 -6.74 15.94
N THR A 285 -4.49 -5.67 15.65
CA THR A 285 -5.07 -4.35 15.41
C THR A 285 -4.91 -3.99 13.93
N GLY A 286 -5.97 -3.52 13.31
CA GLY A 286 -5.97 -3.21 11.89
C GLY A 286 -7.22 -2.46 11.45
N THR A 287 -7.25 -2.13 10.17
CA THR A 287 -8.43 -1.56 9.51
C THR A 287 -8.93 -2.57 8.50
N TRP A 288 -10.21 -2.93 8.56
CA TRP A 288 -10.81 -3.91 7.67
C TRP A 288 -12.13 -3.42 7.09
N VAL A 289 -12.53 -4.04 5.98
CA VAL A 289 -13.89 -3.94 5.47
C VAL A 289 -14.82 -4.62 6.47
N SER A 290 -15.95 -3.99 6.81
CA SER A 290 -16.86 -4.50 7.84
C SER A 290 -17.29 -5.95 7.57
N LEU A 291 -17.49 -6.34 6.31
CA LEU A 291 -17.83 -7.72 5.90
C LEU A 291 -16.80 -8.78 6.34
N GLU A 292 -15.51 -8.46 6.32
CA GLU A 292 -14.47 -9.38 6.81
C GLU A 292 -14.52 -9.52 8.33
N LEU A 293 -14.85 -8.44 9.05
CA LEU A 293 -15.05 -8.49 10.50
C LEU A 293 -16.29 -9.31 10.88
N LEU A 294 -17.39 -9.19 10.13
CA LEU A 294 -18.57 -10.03 10.34
C LEU A 294 -18.23 -11.51 10.15
N LYS A 295 -17.48 -11.85 9.10
CA LYS A 295 -17.00 -13.23 8.89
C LYS A 295 -16.05 -13.69 10.00
N ALA A 296 -15.19 -12.80 10.50
CA ALA A 296 -14.30 -13.12 11.60
C ALA A 296 -15.08 -13.41 12.89
N ILE A 297 -16.09 -12.60 13.21
CA ILE A 297 -16.97 -12.81 14.37
C ILE A 297 -17.72 -14.15 14.23
N GLU A 298 -18.27 -14.45 13.05
CA GLU A 298 -18.89 -15.77 12.73
C GLU A 298 -17.94 -16.93 13.04
N LYS A 299 -16.64 -16.76 12.80
CA LYS A 299 -15.59 -17.76 13.04
C LYS A 299 -15.00 -17.72 14.45
N GLY A 300 -15.58 -16.95 15.37
CA GLY A 300 -15.23 -16.93 16.78
C GLY A 300 -14.15 -15.91 17.17
N TYR A 301 -13.91 -14.90 16.33
CA TYR A 301 -13.09 -13.75 16.75
C TYR A 301 -13.88 -12.90 17.75
N VAL A 302 -13.19 -12.36 18.74
CA VAL A 302 -13.77 -11.47 19.75
C VAL A 302 -13.32 -10.04 19.48
N VAL A 303 -14.26 -9.10 19.51
CA VAL A 303 -13.95 -7.66 19.41
C VAL A 303 -13.38 -7.21 20.75
N VAL A 304 -12.12 -6.77 20.78
CA VAL A 304 -11.47 -6.26 21.99
C VAL A 304 -11.69 -4.77 22.13
N ASN A 305 -11.54 -4.03 21.03
CA ASN A 305 -11.79 -2.58 21.02
C ASN A 305 -12.11 -2.09 19.61
N VAL A 306 -12.97 -1.08 19.49
CA VAL A 306 -13.19 -0.33 18.24
C VAL A 306 -12.59 1.06 18.42
N TYR A 307 -11.83 1.53 17.42
CA TYR A 307 -11.13 2.80 17.48
C TYR A 307 -11.77 3.88 16.61
N GLU A 308 -12.26 3.52 15.42
CA GLU A 308 -12.88 4.45 14.48
C GLU A 308 -13.68 3.68 13.43
N VAL A 309 -14.84 4.22 13.02
CA VAL A 309 -15.71 3.62 12.00
C VAL A 309 -16.01 4.65 10.91
N TRP A 310 -15.85 4.25 9.66
CA TRP A 310 -16.29 5.03 8.49
C TRP A 310 -17.48 4.30 7.88
N HIS A 311 -18.67 4.73 8.26
CA HIS A 311 -19.94 4.09 7.91
C HIS A 311 -20.59 4.73 6.67
N PHE A 312 -20.96 3.91 5.68
CA PHE A 312 -21.76 4.33 4.54
C PHE A 312 -23.21 3.90 4.74
N SER A 313 -24.11 4.87 4.82
CA SER A 313 -25.56 4.64 4.89
C SER A 313 -26.15 4.16 3.56
N GLN A 314 -25.47 4.45 2.44
CA GLN A 314 -25.90 4.08 1.10
C GLN A 314 -24.98 3.02 0.49
N ARG A 315 -25.59 2.07 -0.22
CA ARG A 315 -24.91 1.00 -0.96
C ARG A 315 -25.59 0.72 -2.29
N SER A 316 -24.83 0.17 -3.23
CA SER A 316 -25.34 -0.26 -4.53
C SER A 316 -24.85 -1.66 -4.87
N ASP A 317 -25.78 -2.50 -5.34
CA ASP A 317 -25.52 -3.86 -5.79
C ASP A 317 -25.40 -3.95 -7.32
N SER A 318 -25.60 -2.82 -8.02
CA SER A 318 -25.59 -2.73 -9.47
C SER A 318 -24.53 -1.78 -10.03
N LEU A 319 -23.69 -1.21 -9.15
CA LEU A 319 -22.71 -0.17 -9.50
C LEU A 319 -21.85 -0.51 -10.73
N PHE A 320 -21.41 -1.77 -10.83
CA PHE A 320 -20.60 -2.25 -11.96
C PHE A 320 -21.31 -3.30 -12.82
N CYS A 321 -22.59 -3.58 -12.56
CA CYS A 321 -23.31 -4.69 -13.19
C CYS A 321 -23.34 -4.56 -14.72
N ASP A 322 -23.77 -3.41 -15.25
CA ASP A 322 -23.85 -3.19 -16.70
C ASP A 322 -22.48 -3.09 -17.36
N TYR A 323 -21.50 -2.51 -16.66
CA TYR A 323 -20.12 -2.47 -17.10
C TYR A 323 -19.57 -3.89 -17.29
N VAL A 324 -19.62 -4.73 -16.24
CA VAL A 324 -19.12 -6.11 -16.30
C VAL A 324 -19.87 -6.92 -17.35
N LYS A 325 -21.21 -6.80 -17.43
CA LYS A 325 -22.02 -7.51 -18.43
C LYS A 325 -21.60 -7.18 -19.86
N THR A 326 -21.29 -5.92 -20.15
CA THR A 326 -20.84 -5.48 -21.47
C THR A 326 -19.52 -6.17 -21.87
N PHE A 327 -18.53 -6.18 -20.97
CA PHE A 327 -17.25 -6.84 -21.26
C PHE A 327 -17.35 -8.37 -21.29
N LEU A 328 -18.21 -8.94 -20.44
CA LEU A 328 -18.46 -10.38 -20.43
C LEU A 328 -19.10 -10.84 -21.74
N GLN A 329 -20.04 -10.08 -22.30
CA GLN A 329 -20.62 -10.33 -23.63
C GLN A 329 -19.52 -10.42 -24.70
N PHE A 330 -18.62 -9.42 -24.75
CA PHE A 330 -17.53 -9.42 -25.72
C PHE A 330 -16.56 -10.59 -25.51
N LYS A 331 -16.22 -10.89 -24.26
CA LYS A 331 -15.34 -12.01 -23.91
C LYS A 331 -15.95 -13.32 -24.39
N GLN A 332 -17.24 -13.53 -24.11
CA GLN A 332 -17.92 -14.76 -24.48
C GLN A 332 -18.03 -14.92 -26.00
N GLN A 333 -18.38 -13.86 -26.72
CA GLN A 333 -18.43 -13.88 -28.19
C GLN A 333 -17.06 -14.18 -28.81
N ALA A 334 -15.97 -13.63 -28.26
CA ALA A 334 -14.61 -13.91 -28.71
C ALA A 334 -14.09 -15.31 -28.35
N SER A 335 -14.81 -16.06 -27.51
CA SER A 335 -14.42 -17.41 -27.07
C SER A 335 -14.87 -18.50 -28.03
N GLY A 336 -15.84 -18.20 -28.91
CA GLY A 336 -16.54 -19.20 -29.68
C GLY A 336 -17.54 -20.00 -28.83
N TYR A 337 -18.16 -21.00 -29.46
CA TYR A 337 -19.04 -21.93 -28.77
C TYR A 337 -18.24 -22.99 -28.00
N PRO A 338 -18.75 -23.48 -26.85
CA PRO A 338 -18.22 -24.65 -26.17
C PRO A 338 -18.14 -25.88 -27.08
N SER A 339 -17.23 -26.83 -26.79
CA SER A 339 -16.99 -28.01 -27.63
C SER A 339 -18.18 -28.97 -27.75
N ASP A 340 -19.08 -28.93 -26.76
CA ASP A 340 -20.33 -29.67 -26.68
C ASP A 340 -21.49 -29.00 -27.43
N VAL A 341 -21.31 -27.75 -27.88
CA VAL A 341 -22.32 -26.99 -28.64
C VAL A 341 -22.04 -27.10 -30.13
N ILE A 342 -22.63 -28.12 -30.76
CA ILE A 342 -22.33 -28.49 -32.16
C ILE A 342 -23.47 -28.09 -33.09
N THR A 343 -24.72 -28.42 -32.73
CA THR A 343 -25.87 -28.22 -33.61
C THR A 343 -26.44 -26.80 -33.49
N ASP A 344 -27.23 -26.38 -34.48
CA ASP A 344 -27.90 -25.07 -34.42
C ASP A 344 -29.02 -25.02 -33.36
N ALA A 345 -29.48 -26.18 -32.85
CA ALA A 345 -30.33 -26.23 -31.68
C ALA A 345 -29.51 -25.94 -30.41
N ASP A 346 -28.33 -26.54 -30.28
CA ASP A 346 -27.43 -26.32 -29.14
C ASP A 346 -26.96 -24.87 -29.07
N LYS A 347 -26.62 -24.26 -30.21
CA LYS A 347 -26.21 -22.85 -30.28
C LYS A 347 -27.32 -21.91 -29.80
N ARG A 348 -28.58 -22.20 -30.16
CA ARG A 348 -29.75 -21.43 -29.71
C ARG A 348 -29.99 -21.62 -28.21
N SER A 349 -29.97 -22.86 -27.73
CA SER A 349 -30.09 -23.16 -26.29
C SER A 349 -29.00 -22.44 -25.50
N TYR A 350 -27.76 -22.48 -25.98
CA TYR A 350 -26.63 -21.81 -25.36
C TYR A 350 -26.83 -20.29 -25.21
N ILE A 351 -27.30 -19.62 -26.26
CA ILE A 351 -27.60 -18.17 -26.23
C ILE A 351 -28.76 -17.87 -25.27
N GLU A 352 -29.82 -18.67 -25.31
CA GLU A 352 -30.99 -18.52 -24.43
C GLU A 352 -30.62 -18.76 -22.95
N ASP A 353 -29.81 -19.79 -22.67
CA ASP A 353 -29.33 -20.10 -21.33
C ASP A 353 -28.42 -19.00 -20.79
N TYR A 354 -27.56 -18.43 -21.64
CA TYR A 354 -26.71 -17.30 -21.25
C TYR A 354 -27.53 -16.05 -20.94
N HIS A 355 -28.55 -15.77 -21.75
CA HIS A 355 -29.48 -14.68 -21.48
C HIS A 355 -30.29 -14.92 -20.20
N LYS A 356 -30.74 -16.14 -19.96
CA LYS A 356 -31.52 -16.51 -18.77
C LYS A 356 -30.69 -16.42 -17.48
N LYS A 357 -29.43 -16.87 -17.51
CA LYS A 357 -28.54 -16.91 -16.32
C LYS A 357 -27.84 -15.58 -16.05
N GLU A 358 -27.32 -14.93 -17.09
CA GLU A 358 -26.49 -13.72 -16.95
C GLU A 358 -27.23 -12.43 -17.34
N GLY A 359 -28.40 -12.52 -17.97
CA GLY A 359 -29.11 -11.35 -18.51
C GLY A 359 -28.40 -10.73 -19.72
N ILE A 360 -27.48 -11.47 -20.36
CA ILE A 360 -26.66 -10.99 -21.48
C ILE A 360 -27.15 -11.65 -22.77
N LYS A 361 -27.55 -10.83 -23.74
CA LYS A 361 -27.93 -11.32 -25.06
C LYS A 361 -26.69 -11.45 -25.96
N LEU A 362 -26.25 -12.66 -26.23
CA LEU A 362 -25.14 -12.90 -27.16
C LEU A 362 -25.60 -12.74 -28.61
N ASP A 363 -24.72 -12.16 -29.43
CA ASP A 363 -24.93 -12.02 -30.87
C ASP A 363 -24.31 -13.22 -31.61
N ALA A 364 -25.17 -14.10 -32.14
CA ALA A 364 -24.77 -15.35 -32.78
C ALA A 364 -23.77 -15.16 -33.93
N GLU A 365 -23.86 -14.05 -34.67
CA GLU A 365 -22.98 -13.75 -35.80
C GLU A 365 -21.59 -13.32 -35.36
N LYS A 366 -21.46 -12.84 -34.12
CA LYS A 366 -20.20 -12.39 -33.52
C LYS A 366 -19.52 -13.47 -32.68
N ILE A 367 -20.16 -14.62 -32.48
CA ILE A 367 -19.55 -15.74 -31.75
C ILE A 367 -18.54 -16.44 -32.66
N ALA A 368 -17.26 -16.13 -32.47
CA ALA A 368 -16.16 -16.73 -33.19
C ALA A 368 -14.92 -16.79 -32.29
N HIS A 369 -14.22 -17.92 -32.32
CA HIS A 369 -13.02 -18.10 -31.51
C HIS A 369 -11.91 -17.15 -32.00
N ASN A 370 -11.61 -16.14 -31.18
CA ASN A 370 -10.60 -15.10 -31.43
C ASN A 370 -9.68 -14.94 -30.20
N PRO A 371 -8.55 -15.67 -30.16
CA PRO A 371 -7.63 -15.63 -29.03
C PRO A 371 -7.10 -14.24 -28.70
N ALA A 372 -6.77 -13.43 -29.72
CA ALA A 372 -6.20 -12.10 -29.53
C ALA A 372 -7.19 -11.13 -28.86
N GLN A 373 -8.45 -11.16 -29.31
CA GLN A 373 -9.51 -10.35 -28.72
C GLN A 373 -9.88 -10.83 -27.32
N ARG A 374 -9.98 -12.16 -27.12
CA ARG A 374 -10.23 -12.76 -25.80
C ARG A 374 -9.14 -12.38 -24.78
N THR A 375 -7.85 -12.42 -25.18
CA THR A 375 -6.75 -12.01 -24.30
C THR A 375 -6.85 -10.54 -23.93
N ARG A 376 -7.09 -9.64 -24.89
CA ARG A 376 -7.28 -8.20 -24.61
C ARG A 376 -8.42 -7.93 -23.63
N LEU A 377 -9.53 -8.67 -23.75
CA LEU A 377 -10.69 -8.54 -22.86
C LEU A 377 -10.49 -9.21 -21.50
N SER A 378 -9.50 -10.10 -21.35
CA SER A 378 -9.19 -10.82 -20.11
C SER A 378 -8.11 -10.11 -19.28
N THR A 379 -7.15 -9.45 -19.92
CA THR A 379 -6.21 -8.53 -19.26
C THR A 379 -6.89 -7.18 -19.09
N SER A 380 -7.37 -6.89 -17.88
CA SER A 380 -7.92 -5.59 -17.45
C SER A 380 -6.87 -4.47 -17.43
N HIS A 381 -6.32 -4.14 -18.60
CA HIS A 381 -5.59 -2.91 -18.88
C HIS A 381 -6.22 -2.25 -20.11
N PHE A 382 -7.38 -1.63 -19.94
CA PHE A 382 -7.93 -0.73 -20.96
C PHE A 382 -8.02 0.68 -20.41
N CYS A 383 -6.91 1.40 -20.65
CA CYS A 383 -6.94 2.83 -20.89
C CYS A 383 -7.83 3.06 -22.12
N LEU A 384 -8.93 3.77 -21.95
CA LEU A 384 -9.81 4.18 -23.04
C LEU A 384 -9.15 5.32 -23.82
N THR A 385 -8.28 5.03 -24.78
CA THR A 385 -8.06 5.92 -25.94
C THR A 385 -7.56 5.12 -27.14
N VAL A 386 -8.21 5.33 -28.28
CA VAL A 386 -7.84 4.79 -29.59
C VAL A 386 -6.68 5.64 -30.12
N LEU A 387 -5.60 4.98 -30.57
CA LEU A 387 -4.27 5.48 -30.95
C LEU A 387 -3.34 5.81 -29.78
N HIS A 388 -2.29 5.00 -29.56
CA HIS A 388 -0.91 5.45 -29.31
C HIS A 388 0.11 4.29 -29.21
N CYS A 389 1.36 4.62 -29.53
CA CYS A 389 2.56 3.81 -29.40
C CYS A 389 2.88 3.53 -27.92
N VAL A 390 3.26 2.29 -27.59
CA VAL A 390 3.69 1.92 -26.23
C VAL A 390 5.11 2.42 -26.00
N VAL A 391 5.25 3.54 -25.29
CA VAL A 391 6.54 4.03 -24.80
C VAL A 391 6.72 3.55 -23.36
N GLN A 392 7.72 2.71 -23.14
CA GLN A 392 8.13 2.30 -21.80
C GLN A 392 8.99 3.44 -21.21
N TYR A 393 8.52 4.10 -20.16
CA TYR A 393 9.30 5.13 -19.47
C TYR A 393 9.62 4.68 -18.03
N ARG A 394 10.80 5.09 -17.55
CA ARG A 394 11.19 4.98 -16.14
C ARG A 394 10.90 6.32 -15.50
N HIS A 395 10.16 6.33 -14.40
CA HIS A 395 10.04 7.55 -13.58
C HIS A 395 11.43 7.94 -13.08
N ALA A 396 11.77 9.23 -13.21
CA ALA A 396 12.92 9.78 -12.52
C ALA A 396 12.65 9.69 -11.00
N GLU A 397 13.64 9.21 -10.24
CA GLU A 397 13.55 9.09 -8.79
C GLU A 397 13.00 10.38 -8.17
N GLY A 398 11.94 10.26 -7.35
CA GLY A 398 11.34 11.38 -6.62
C GLY A 398 10.13 12.06 -7.27
N SER A 399 9.66 11.60 -8.44
CA SER A 399 8.42 12.11 -9.06
C SER A 399 7.23 11.16 -8.85
N PHE A 400 6.47 11.38 -7.78
CA PHE A 400 5.18 10.72 -7.55
C PHE A 400 4.06 11.62 -8.10
N TYR A 401 3.30 11.14 -9.08
CA TYR A 401 2.00 11.73 -9.40
C TYR A 401 0.95 11.06 -8.51
N GLU A 402 0.24 11.83 -7.68
CA GLU A 402 -1.00 11.35 -7.07
C GLU A 402 -2.04 11.15 -8.17
N THR A 403 -2.34 9.89 -8.50
CA THR A 403 -3.49 9.57 -9.35
C THR A 403 -4.75 10.02 -8.63
N ARG A 404 -5.42 11.05 -9.15
CA ARG A 404 -6.64 11.63 -8.56
C ARG A 404 -7.87 10.72 -8.66
N ASP A 405 -7.80 9.62 -9.42
CA ASP A 405 -8.96 8.86 -9.88
C ASP A 405 -9.08 7.45 -9.27
N VAL A 406 -8.49 7.19 -8.09
CA VAL A 406 -8.55 5.86 -7.45
C VAL A 406 -9.43 5.88 -6.20
N ASN A 407 -10.57 5.21 -6.25
CA ASN A 407 -11.44 5.01 -5.09
C ASN A 407 -11.00 3.77 -4.29
N VAL A 408 -10.30 4.01 -3.18
CA VAL A 408 -9.77 2.98 -2.28
C VAL A 408 -10.86 2.10 -1.65
N PHE A 409 -12.06 2.63 -1.41
CA PHE A 409 -13.18 1.88 -0.86
C PHE A 409 -13.63 0.79 -1.82
N ILE A 410 -13.82 1.14 -3.09
CA ILE A 410 -14.18 0.17 -4.13
C ILE A 410 -13.12 -0.91 -4.26
N GLY A 411 -11.84 -0.53 -4.26
CA GLY A 411 -10.72 -1.47 -4.30
C GLY A 411 -10.75 -2.46 -3.13
N ALA A 412 -10.84 -1.95 -1.90
CA ALA A 412 -10.85 -2.77 -0.70
C ALA A 412 -12.09 -3.68 -0.60
N PHE A 413 -13.29 -3.18 -0.93
CA PHE A 413 -14.52 -3.98 -0.96
C PHE A 413 -14.44 -5.08 -2.02
N THR A 414 -13.92 -4.78 -3.21
CA THR A 414 -13.79 -5.79 -4.28
C THR A 414 -12.87 -6.93 -3.84
N THR A 415 -11.74 -6.61 -3.20
CA THR A 415 -10.81 -7.66 -2.75
C THR A 415 -11.31 -8.39 -1.51
N ALA A 416 -12.01 -7.71 -0.60
CA ALA A 416 -12.68 -8.34 0.54
C ALA A 416 -13.74 -9.35 0.11
N HIS A 417 -14.63 -8.97 -0.81
CA HIS A 417 -15.63 -9.89 -1.38
C HIS A 417 -14.96 -11.11 -2.02
N ALA A 418 -13.93 -10.91 -2.84
CA ALA A 418 -13.20 -12.00 -3.48
C ALA A 418 -12.55 -12.96 -2.46
N ARG A 419 -11.89 -12.40 -1.42
CA ARG A 419 -11.32 -13.21 -0.34
C ARG A 419 -12.38 -14.02 0.42
N LEU A 420 -13.55 -13.43 0.66
CA LEU A 420 -14.65 -14.11 1.36
C LEU A 420 -15.27 -15.23 0.52
N GLU A 421 -15.41 -15.05 -0.80
CA GLU A 421 -15.85 -16.12 -1.71
C GLU A 421 -14.89 -17.31 -1.70
N LEU A 422 -13.58 -17.05 -1.83
CA LEU A 422 -12.56 -18.07 -1.71
C LEU A 422 -12.61 -18.74 -0.33
N TYR A 423 -12.73 -17.94 0.74
CA TYR A 423 -12.77 -18.43 2.12
C TYR A 423 -13.96 -19.38 2.36
N ASN A 424 -15.14 -19.09 1.82
CA ASN A 424 -16.31 -19.95 1.98
C ASN A 424 -16.09 -21.35 1.38
N LEU A 425 -15.35 -21.46 0.28
CA LEU A 425 -14.96 -22.76 -0.28
C LEU A 425 -13.91 -23.44 0.59
N MET A 426 -12.88 -22.71 1.00
CA MET A 426 -11.82 -23.24 1.86
C MET A 426 -12.35 -23.80 3.18
N ASP A 427 -13.30 -23.10 3.80
CA ASP A 427 -13.93 -23.48 5.06
C ASP A 427 -14.72 -24.79 4.92
N LYS A 428 -15.41 -25.00 3.79
CA LYS A 428 -16.07 -26.28 3.46
C LYS A 428 -15.10 -27.40 3.10
N LEU A 429 -13.98 -27.08 2.46
CA LEU A 429 -12.94 -28.05 2.11
C LEU A 429 -12.17 -28.51 3.35
N GLY A 430 -11.99 -27.64 4.34
CA GLY A 430 -11.32 -27.97 5.59
C GLY A 430 -9.84 -28.31 5.39
N ASP A 431 -9.42 -29.45 5.94
CA ASP A 431 -8.05 -29.97 5.90
C ASP A 431 -7.69 -30.65 4.56
N ARG A 432 -8.67 -30.84 3.68
CA ARG A 432 -8.47 -31.35 2.32
C ARG A 432 -7.79 -30.34 1.40
N LEU A 433 -7.74 -29.06 1.79
CA LEU A 433 -7.12 -28.01 1.01
C LEU A 433 -5.59 -28.16 1.02
N LEU A 434 -4.99 -28.25 -0.16
CA LEU A 434 -3.53 -28.28 -0.33
C LEU A 434 -2.96 -26.88 -0.53
N TYR A 435 -3.65 -26.08 -1.35
CA TYR A 435 -3.15 -24.78 -1.81
C TYR A 435 -4.28 -23.84 -2.22
N SER A 436 -4.09 -22.54 -2.03
CA SER A 436 -4.99 -21.50 -2.54
C SER A 436 -4.17 -20.35 -3.13
N ASP A 437 -4.61 -19.78 -4.25
CA ASP A 437 -4.04 -18.53 -4.78
C ASP A 437 -5.11 -17.67 -5.44
N THR A 438 -5.52 -16.61 -4.73
CA THR A 438 -6.43 -15.54 -5.15
C THR A 438 -7.83 -16.00 -5.57
N ASP A 439 -7.93 -16.76 -6.66
CA ASP A 439 -9.10 -17.30 -7.31
C ASP A 439 -9.01 -18.82 -7.57
N SER A 440 -7.91 -19.47 -7.20
CA SER A 440 -7.71 -20.90 -7.38
C SER A 440 -7.59 -21.70 -6.07
N LEU A 441 -7.97 -22.97 -6.14
CA LEU A 441 -7.85 -23.95 -5.06
C LEU A 441 -7.34 -25.29 -5.60
N ILE A 442 -6.41 -25.91 -4.88
CA ILE A 442 -5.99 -27.30 -5.09
C ILE A 442 -6.34 -28.09 -3.84
N TYR A 443 -7.08 -29.19 -3.98
CA TYR A 443 -7.60 -29.96 -2.84
C TYR A 443 -7.71 -31.46 -3.13
N VAL A 444 -7.75 -32.25 -2.07
CA VAL A 444 -7.97 -33.70 -2.11
C VAL A 444 -9.46 -34.00 -2.05
N THR A 445 -9.93 -34.96 -2.82
CA THR A 445 -11.31 -35.47 -2.78
C THR A 445 -11.33 -37.00 -2.73
N ARG A 446 -12.33 -37.56 -2.07
CA ARG A 446 -12.61 -38.99 -1.94
C ARG A 446 -14.04 -39.28 -2.35
N GLU A 447 -14.37 -40.54 -2.60
CA GLU A 447 -15.75 -40.93 -2.90
C GLU A 447 -16.70 -40.55 -1.75
N GLY A 448 -17.78 -39.83 -2.08
CA GLY A 448 -18.78 -39.36 -1.11
C GLY A 448 -18.46 -38.00 -0.45
N ASP A 449 -17.29 -37.42 -0.72
CA ASP A 449 -16.95 -36.08 -0.25
C ASP A 449 -17.79 -35.00 -0.93
N TRP A 450 -18.00 -33.87 -0.22
CA TRP A 450 -18.53 -32.67 -0.85
C TRP A 450 -17.49 -32.05 -1.81
N GLU A 451 -17.92 -31.80 -3.04
CA GLU A 451 -17.15 -31.12 -4.07
C GLU A 451 -17.76 -29.73 -4.39
N PRO A 452 -16.91 -28.70 -4.61
CA PRO A 452 -17.38 -27.42 -5.13
C PRO A 452 -18.10 -27.59 -6.48
N PRO A 453 -19.27 -26.96 -6.67
CA PRO A 453 -19.99 -27.06 -7.93
C PRO A 453 -19.20 -26.39 -9.06
N LEU A 454 -19.05 -27.11 -10.17
CA LEU A 454 -18.38 -26.61 -11.37
C LEU A 454 -19.38 -26.01 -12.33
N GLY A 455 -18.92 -25.04 -13.12
CA GLY A 455 -19.67 -24.53 -14.25
C GLY A 455 -18.94 -23.43 -15.01
N PRO A 456 -19.39 -23.13 -16.25
CA PRO A 456 -18.70 -22.22 -17.14
C PRO A 456 -19.09 -20.74 -16.97
N TYR A 457 -20.02 -20.41 -16.06
CA TYR A 457 -20.59 -19.08 -15.93
C TYR A 457 -19.80 -18.18 -14.97
N LEU A 458 -20.16 -16.89 -14.92
CA LEU A 458 -19.41 -15.89 -14.17
C LEU A 458 -19.42 -16.20 -12.67
N GLY A 459 -18.23 -16.37 -12.08
CA GLY A 459 -18.08 -16.69 -10.66
C GLY A 459 -18.29 -18.17 -10.30
N GLU A 460 -18.53 -19.04 -11.29
CA GLU A 460 -18.48 -20.48 -11.10
C GLU A 460 -17.04 -21.00 -11.19
N LEU A 461 -16.83 -22.25 -10.78
CA LEU A 461 -15.53 -22.89 -10.76
C LEU A 461 -15.31 -23.73 -12.02
N THR A 462 -14.14 -23.59 -12.63
CA THR A 462 -13.69 -24.41 -13.74
C THR A 462 -12.59 -25.36 -13.28
N ASP A 463 -12.61 -26.59 -13.80
CA ASP A 463 -11.54 -27.58 -13.57
C ASP A 463 -10.36 -27.27 -14.51
N GLU A 464 -9.21 -26.94 -13.93
CA GLU A 464 -7.97 -26.59 -14.65
C GLU A 464 -7.19 -27.82 -15.14
N VAL A 465 -7.48 -29.01 -14.59
CA VAL A 465 -6.84 -30.27 -14.98
C VAL A 465 -7.62 -30.94 -16.11
N GLY A 466 -8.96 -30.82 -16.06
CA GLY A 466 -9.89 -31.40 -17.01
C GLY A 466 -10.71 -32.53 -16.38
N SER A 467 -11.95 -32.71 -16.84
CA SER A 467 -12.93 -33.62 -16.22
C SER A 467 -12.53 -35.10 -16.24
N ASP A 468 -11.65 -35.49 -17.15
CA ASP A 468 -11.21 -36.87 -17.38
C ASP A 468 -9.78 -37.15 -16.88
N ASP A 469 -9.17 -36.22 -16.13
CA ASP A 469 -7.86 -36.37 -15.51
C ASP A 469 -7.90 -35.88 -14.04
N PHE A 470 -6.87 -36.20 -13.28
CA PHE A 470 -6.71 -35.74 -11.90
C PHE A 470 -5.24 -35.74 -11.51
N ILE A 471 -4.90 -34.94 -10.50
CA ILE A 471 -3.52 -34.87 -9.99
C ILE A 471 -3.23 -36.08 -9.12
N THR A 472 -2.11 -36.76 -9.36
CA THR A 472 -1.63 -37.93 -8.60
C THR A 472 -0.52 -37.59 -7.61
N GLU A 473 0.26 -36.55 -7.90
CA GLU A 473 1.33 -36.07 -7.03
C GLU A 473 1.42 -34.55 -7.11
N TYR A 474 1.47 -33.91 -5.94
CA TYR A 474 1.53 -32.47 -5.76
C TYR A 474 2.68 -32.11 -4.82
N CYS A 475 3.42 -31.05 -5.16
CA CYS A 475 4.44 -30.46 -4.31
C CYS A 475 4.43 -28.93 -4.36
N SER A 476 4.79 -28.28 -3.26
CA SER A 476 4.97 -26.84 -3.17
C SER A 476 6.11 -26.50 -2.21
N SER A 477 6.91 -25.51 -2.59
CA SER A 477 7.93 -24.94 -1.71
C SER A 477 7.43 -23.68 -0.99
N GLY A 478 6.21 -23.24 -1.26
CA GLY A 478 5.60 -22.04 -0.69
C GLY A 478 4.61 -21.36 -1.63
N PRO A 479 4.06 -20.21 -1.22
CA PRO A 479 3.20 -19.39 -2.06
C PRO A 479 3.80 -19.16 -3.45
N LYS A 480 2.97 -19.38 -4.48
CA LYS A 480 3.26 -19.21 -5.91
C LYS A 480 4.41 -20.05 -6.48
N THR A 481 4.82 -21.08 -5.76
CA THR A 481 5.78 -22.08 -6.26
C THR A 481 5.27 -23.48 -5.96
N TYR A 482 4.76 -24.16 -6.99
CA TYR A 482 4.21 -25.51 -6.89
C TYR A 482 4.35 -26.28 -8.20
N GLY A 483 4.32 -27.61 -8.11
CA GLY A 483 4.30 -28.51 -9.24
C GLY A 483 3.38 -29.70 -9.00
N TYR A 484 2.91 -30.30 -10.07
CA TYR A 484 2.06 -31.49 -9.98
C TYR A 484 2.19 -32.39 -11.20
N THR A 485 1.91 -33.68 -10.99
CA THR A 485 1.80 -34.70 -12.04
C THR A 485 0.36 -35.21 -12.08
N THR A 486 -0.18 -35.41 -13.28
CA THR A 486 -1.54 -35.94 -13.47
C THR A 486 -1.54 -37.44 -13.74
N ALA A 487 -2.71 -38.08 -13.64
CA ALA A 487 -2.87 -39.51 -13.90
C ALA A 487 -2.55 -39.88 -15.35
N LYS A 488 -2.75 -38.96 -16.29
CA LYS A 488 -2.34 -39.10 -17.69
C LYS A 488 -0.86 -38.78 -17.95
N GLY A 489 -0.07 -38.53 -16.91
CA GLY A 489 1.37 -38.29 -17.01
C GLY A 489 1.77 -36.86 -17.38
N LYS A 490 0.85 -35.89 -17.35
CA LYS A 490 1.18 -34.47 -17.57
C LYS A 490 1.91 -33.94 -16.34
N VAL A 491 3.05 -33.30 -16.55
CA VAL A 491 3.80 -32.62 -15.48
C VAL A 491 3.70 -31.11 -15.66
N CYS A 492 3.26 -30.42 -14.61
CA CYS A 492 3.13 -28.97 -14.56
C CYS A 492 4.01 -28.38 -13.45
N MET A 493 4.67 -27.25 -13.74
CA MET A 493 5.37 -26.46 -12.73
C MET A 493 4.97 -24.98 -12.84
N CYS A 494 4.73 -24.36 -11.69
CA CYS A 494 4.42 -22.96 -11.51
C CYS A 494 5.47 -22.31 -10.59
N HIS A 495 6.06 -21.19 -11.02
CA HIS A 495 7.03 -20.39 -10.26
C HIS A 495 6.86 -18.89 -10.63
N GLU A 496 7.05 -17.98 -9.69
CA GLU A 496 6.93 -16.52 -9.88
C GLU A 496 7.99 -15.94 -10.86
N PRO A 497 7.76 -14.79 -11.51
CA PRO A 497 7.26 -14.75 -12.88
C PRO A 497 8.29 -14.35 -13.94
N GLY A 498 8.20 -15.06 -15.08
CA GLY A 498 8.85 -14.73 -16.34
C GLY A 498 8.40 -15.62 -17.53
N ARG A 499 7.76 -16.77 -17.29
CA ARG A 499 7.16 -17.61 -18.33
C ARG A 499 5.91 -18.31 -17.81
N CYS A 500 4.93 -18.50 -18.70
CA CYS A 500 3.78 -19.39 -18.50
C CYS A 500 4.21 -20.78 -17.99
N PRO A 501 3.32 -21.53 -17.31
CA PRO A 501 3.58 -22.91 -16.95
C PRO A 501 4.04 -23.69 -18.19
N VAL A 502 5.25 -24.26 -18.12
CA VAL A 502 5.81 -25.07 -19.21
C VAL A 502 5.22 -26.47 -19.07
N VAL A 503 4.38 -26.86 -20.02
CA VAL A 503 3.86 -28.21 -20.15
C VAL A 503 4.96 -29.06 -20.78
N TYR A 504 5.43 -30.09 -20.06
CA TYR A 504 6.29 -31.11 -20.64
C TYR A 504 5.42 -32.30 -21.06
N SER A 505 5.39 -32.60 -22.36
CA SER A 505 4.95 -33.90 -22.87
C SER A 505 6.13 -34.88 -22.80
N PRO A 506 5.95 -36.13 -22.36
CA PRO A 506 7.03 -37.11 -22.39
C PRO A 506 7.42 -37.42 -23.85
N PRO A 507 8.72 -37.45 -24.19
CA PRO A 507 9.16 -37.97 -25.48
C PRO A 507 8.92 -39.48 -25.54
N ASP A 508 8.53 -39.98 -26.72
CA ASP A 508 8.42 -41.40 -27.03
C ASP A 508 9.65 -42.17 -26.54
N VAL A 509 9.37 -43.27 -25.84
CA VAL A 509 10.36 -44.17 -25.27
C VAL A 509 11.09 -44.89 -26.40
N THR A 510 12.23 -44.33 -26.81
CA THR A 510 13.44 -45.07 -27.15
C THR A 510 14.60 -44.09 -27.16
N LEU A 511 15.46 -44.11 -26.14
CA LEU A 511 16.92 -43.89 -26.23
C LEU A 511 17.53 -44.07 -24.83
N ALA A 512 18.67 -44.76 -24.79
CA ALA A 512 19.42 -45.20 -23.62
C ALA A 512 19.77 -44.07 -22.63
N PRO A 513 20.07 -44.37 -21.34
CA PRO A 513 20.34 -43.35 -20.33
C PRO A 513 21.58 -42.51 -20.71
N PRO A 514 21.52 -41.17 -20.62
CA PRO A 514 22.68 -40.34 -20.90
C PRO A 514 23.71 -40.49 -19.78
N THR A 515 24.93 -40.79 -20.19
CA THR A 515 26.13 -40.82 -19.35
C THR A 515 26.54 -39.43 -18.90
N HIS A 516 27.20 -39.37 -17.73
CA HIS A 516 27.83 -38.19 -17.13
C HIS A 516 28.79 -37.47 -18.10
N SER A 517 28.30 -36.56 -18.96
CA SER A 517 29.18 -35.62 -19.68
C SER A 517 28.53 -34.33 -20.23
N ASP A 518 27.20 -34.19 -20.26
CA ASP A 518 26.56 -33.02 -20.92
C ASP A 518 26.04 -31.94 -19.95
N CYS A 519 26.80 -31.63 -18.90
CA CYS A 519 26.64 -30.40 -18.13
C CYS A 519 27.84 -29.48 -18.36
N ARG A 520 27.71 -28.51 -19.28
CA ARG A 520 28.64 -27.37 -19.38
C ARG A 520 27.91 -26.05 -19.68
N PHE A 521 27.89 -25.21 -18.63
CA PHE A 521 27.80 -23.74 -18.56
C PHE A 521 26.46 -23.08 -18.95
N ALA A 522 25.86 -22.22 -18.11
CA ALA A 522 26.48 -21.00 -17.59
C ALA A 522 26.34 -20.78 -16.06
N SER A 523 27.49 -20.74 -15.41
CA SER A 523 27.73 -20.20 -14.08
C SER A 523 27.90 -18.68 -14.14
N ARG A 524 27.15 -17.93 -13.32
CA ARG A 524 27.64 -16.70 -12.70
C ARG A 524 27.42 -16.80 -11.19
N THR A 525 28.48 -17.26 -10.56
CA THR A 525 28.96 -17.00 -9.20
C THR A 525 28.10 -16.11 -8.30
N VAL A 526 27.52 -16.75 -7.28
CA VAL A 526 27.29 -16.18 -5.95
C VAL A 526 28.48 -16.64 -5.09
N SER A 527 29.27 -15.72 -4.54
CA SER A 527 30.20 -16.03 -3.44
C SER A 527 29.56 -15.59 -2.12
N PRO A 528 29.47 -16.48 -1.11
CA PRO A 528 29.14 -16.13 0.26
C PRO A 528 30.44 -15.93 1.06
N ILE A 529 30.53 -14.89 1.90
CA ILE A 529 31.62 -14.81 2.89
C ILE A 529 31.05 -14.36 4.24
N LEU A 530 30.97 -15.32 5.16
CA LEU A 530 30.97 -15.13 6.60
C LEU A 530 32.42 -15.27 7.12
N HIS A 531 32.84 -14.29 7.93
CA HIS A 531 33.89 -14.27 8.96
C HIS A 531 34.90 -15.44 9.08
N ARG A 532 36.22 -15.17 9.17
CA ARG A 532 36.99 -14.82 10.40
C ARG A 532 38.53 -14.93 10.16
N SER A 533 39.25 -13.91 10.64
CA SER A 533 40.54 -13.90 11.37
C SER A 533 41.80 -14.68 10.93
N ASP A 534 42.91 -13.93 11.08
CA ASP A 534 44.29 -14.31 11.40
C ASP A 534 45.33 -14.48 10.26
N CYS A 535 46.27 -13.53 10.24
CA CYS A 535 47.74 -13.66 10.28
C CYS A 535 48.40 -14.64 9.26
N VAL A 536 49.41 -14.32 8.44
CA VAL A 536 50.69 -13.61 8.66
C VAL A 536 51.27 -13.22 7.28
N SER A 537 52.13 -12.19 7.27
CA SER A 537 53.00 -11.69 6.17
C SER A 537 54.03 -12.75 5.66
N PRO A 538 55.06 -12.47 4.82
CA PRO A 538 55.55 -11.18 4.30
C PRO A 538 56.08 -11.13 2.83
N ARG A 539 56.32 -9.88 2.39
CA ARG A 539 57.43 -9.41 1.53
C ARG A 539 57.45 -9.93 0.07
N ASP A 540 57.85 -9.18 -0.94
CA ASP A 540 58.71 -8.01 -1.02
C ASP A 540 58.47 -7.35 -2.40
N GLN A 541 58.65 -6.02 -2.47
CA GLN A 541 59.34 -5.25 -3.53
C GLN A 541 58.88 -5.45 -5.00
N SER A 542 58.68 -4.44 -5.84
CA SER A 542 59.20 -3.07 -5.90
C SER A 542 58.74 -2.45 -7.24
N GLY A 543 58.65 -1.11 -7.28
CA GLY A 543 58.89 -0.29 -8.47
C GLY A 543 57.73 -0.18 -9.44
N ALA A 544 56.97 0.93 -9.44
CA ALA A 544 57.32 2.20 -10.08
C ALA A 544 57.29 2.11 -11.62
N LEU A 545 56.20 2.60 -12.22
CA LEU A 545 56.18 3.83 -13.01
C LEU A 545 54.75 4.39 -13.02
#